data_AF-A0A357MDL5-F1
#
_entry.id   AF-A0A357MDL5-F1
#
_cell.length_a   1.000
_cell.length_b   1.000
_cell.length_c   1.000
_cell.angle_alpha   90.00
_cell.angle_beta   90.00
_cell.angle_gamma   90.00
#
_symmetry.space_group_name_H-M   'P 1'
#
loop_
_entity.id
_entity.type
_entity.pdbx_description
1 polymer ?
#
loop_
_entity_poly.entity_id
_entity_poly.type
_entity_poly.pdbx_seq_one_letter_code
_entity_poly.pdbx_strand_id
1 'polypeptide(L)'
;ALNDIQTSLGITGQPVTHDVTKWHDVMPNYHIRHHEIVVSLENKIADHYPNVILAGCSYYGVGIPDCIANGEKTAKRILEQVITH
;
A
#
# COMPACT_ATOMS: atom_id res chain seq x y z
N ALA A 1 -0.43 3.31 26.14
CA ALA A 1 1.03 3.12 25.92
C ALA A 1 1.76 2.82 27.23
N LEU A 2 2.12 3.81 28.06
CA LEU A 2 2.89 3.55 29.30
C LEU A 2 2.15 2.63 30.29
N ASN A 3 0.84 2.82 30.46
CA ASN A 3 0.02 1.94 31.30
C ASN A 3 -0.02 0.48 30.78
N ASP A 4 -0.13 0.30 29.46
CA ASP A 4 -0.14 -1.02 28.84
C ASP A 4 1.22 -1.72 28.99
N ILE A 5 2.32 -0.98 28.81
CA ILE A 5 3.68 -1.48 29.01
C ILE A 5 3.88 -1.93 30.46
N GLN A 6 3.43 -1.13 31.44
CA GLN A 6 3.51 -1.51 32.85
C GLN A 6 2.67 -2.76 33.14
N THR A 7 1.44 -2.82 32.62
CA THR A 7 0.51 -3.93 32.88
C THR A 7 0.97 -5.23 32.22
N SER A 8 1.50 -5.16 30.99
CA SER A 8 1.91 -6.35 30.22
C SER A 8 3.34 -6.81 30.51
N LEU A 9 4.27 -5.88 30.78
CA LEU A 9 5.70 -6.17 30.90
C LEU A 9 6.29 -5.84 32.28
N GLY A 10 5.53 -5.22 33.18
CA GLY A 10 6.00 -4.85 34.53
C GLY A 10 7.03 -3.72 34.57
N ILE A 11 7.31 -3.08 33.43
CA ILE A 11 8.29 -1.99 33.34
C ILE A 11 7.66 -0.71 33.91
N THR A 12 8.25 -0.19 34.98
CA THR A 12 7.79 1.03 35.70
C THR A 12 8.71 2.24 35.51
N GLY A 13 9.88 2.04 34.88
CA GLY A 13 10.82 3.12 34.58
C GLY A 13 10.26 4.10 33.55
N GLN A 14 10.67 5.37 33.65
CA GLN A 14 10.33 6.38 32.65
C GLN A 14 11.23 6.27 31.42
N PRO A 15 10.71 6.46 30.19
CA PRO A 15 11.53 6.44 28.98
C PRO A 15 12.60 7.55 29.03
N VAL A 16 13.86 7.19 28.75
CA VAL A 16 14.95 8.18 28.62
C VAL A 16 14.74 9.05 27.38
N THR A 17 14.20 8.46 26.31
CA THR A 17 13.87 9.12 25.04
C THR A 17 12.60 8.52 24.47
N HIS A 18 11.81 9.32 23.74
CA HIS A 18 10.64 8.85 23.01
C HIS A 18 10.46 9.68 21.73
N ASP A 19 9.95 9.02 20.69
CA ASP A 19 9.50 9.66 19.46
C ASP A 19 8.12 9.11 19.09
N VAL A 20 7.19 10.01 18.81
CA VAL A 20 5.78 9.67 18.57
C VAL A 20 5.36 10.31 17.26
N THR A 21 5.23 9.48 16.23
CA THR A 21 4.70 9.89 14.93
C THR A 21 3.28 9.37 14.76
N LYS A 22 2.36 10.25 14.41
CA LYS A 22 0.99 9.88 14.03
C LYS A 22 0.94 9.62 12.54
N TRP A 23 0.39 8.49 12.16
CA TRP A 23 0.16 8.15 10.77
C TRP A 23 -1.34 8.11 10.49
N HIS A 24 -1.85 9.15 9.83
CA HIS A 24 -3.25 9.26 9.45
C HIS A 24 -3.41 8.78 8.01
N ASP A 25 -4.39 7.92 7.75
CA ASP A 25 -4.76 7.45 6.40
C ASP A 25 -3.62 6.79 5.60
N VAL A 26 -2.62 6.22 6.28
CA VAL A 26 -1.48 5.54 5.64
C VAL A 26 -1.66 4.05 5.41
N MET A 27 -2.74 3.47 5.95
CA MET A 27 -3.00 2.03 5.91
C MET A 27 -4.27 1.76 5.08
N PRO A 28 -4.10 1.35 3.81
CA PRO A 28 -5.22 0.93 2.98
C PRO A 28 -5.97 -0.25 3.61
N ASN A 29 -7.30 -0.17 3.64
CA ASN A 29 -8.15 -1.24 4.14
C ASN A 29 -8.81 -1.95 2.96
N TYR A 30 -8.49 -3.23 2.77
CA TYR A 30 -9.05 -4.03 1.69
C TYR A 30 -10.31 -4.72 2.19
N HIS A 31 -11.47 -4.23 1.74
CA HIS A 31 -12.74 -4.90 1.99
C HIS A 31 -12.93 -6.10 1.07
N ILE A 32 -13.94 -6.92 1.34
CA ILE A 32 -14.22 -8.16 0.58
C ILE A 32 -14.35 -7.93 -0.94
N ARG A 33 -14.79 -6.74 -1.36
CA ARG A 33 -14.97 -6.35 -2.76
C ARG A 33 -13.79 -5.61 -3.37
N HIS A 34 -12.68 -5.46 -2.63
CA HIS A 34 -11.52 -4.68 -3.06
C HIS A 34 -11.04 -5.07 -4.46
N HIS A 35 -10.89 -6.37 -4.71
CA HIS A 35 -10.47 -6.88 -6.01
C HIS A 35 -11.42 -6.46 -7.15
N GLU A 36 -12.73 -6.58 -6.94
CA GLU A 36 -13.75 -6.18 -7.93
C GLU A 36 -13.66 -4.67 -8.24
N ILE A 37 -13.42 -3.86 -7.22
CA ILE A 37 -13.29 -2.40 -7.34
C ILE A 37 -12.03 -2.06 -8.14
N VAL A 38 -10.90 -2.70 -7.83
CA VAL A 38 -9.63 -2.48 -8.56
C VAL A 38 -9.79 -2.86 -10.04
N VAL A 39 -10.35 -4.03 -10.34
CA VAL A 39 -10.59 -4.45 -11.73
C VAL A 39 -11.53 -3.49 -12.47
N SER A 40 -12.62 -3.06 -11.81
CA SER A 40 -13.53 -2.06 -12.39
C SER A 40 -12.83 -0.74 -12.68
N LEU A 41 -11.92 -0.30 -11.81
CA LEU A 41 -11.14 0.91 -11.98
C LEU A 41 -10.10 0.76 -13.11
N GLU A 42 -9.39 -0.37 -13.18
CA GLU A 42 -8.44 -0.65 -14.26
C GLU A 42 -9.13 -0.60 -15.63
N ASN A 43 -10.32 -1.19 -15.77
CA ASN A 43 -11.08 -1.13 -17.02
C ASN A 43 -11.44 0.31 -17.41
N LYS A 44 -11.94 1.11 -16.47
CA LYS A 44 -12.26 2.53 -16.72
C LYS A 44 -11.03 3.33 -17.11
N ILE A 45 -9.89 3.06 -16.48
CA ILE A 45 -8.63 3.72 -16.82
C ILE A 45 -8.18 3.32 -18.23
N ALA A 46 -8.27 2.03 -18.59
CA ALA A 46 -7.93 1.58 -19.92
C ALA A 46 -8.79 2.25 -21.01
N ASP A 47 -10.10 2.42 -20.76
CA ASP A 47 -11.04 3.03 -21.70
C ASP A 47 -10.79 4.53 -21.91
N HIS A 48 -10.46 5.26 -20.84
CA HIS A 48 -10.33 6.73 -20.88
C HIS A 48 -8.88 7.23 -20.97
N TYR A 49 -7.92 6.43 -20.51
CA TYR A 49 -6.52 6.79 -20.33
C TYR A 49 -5.59 5.60 -20.65
N PRO A 50 -5.48 5.19 -21.93
CA PRO A 50 -4.84 3.92 -22.32
C PRO A 50 -3.35 3.80 -21.94
N ASN A 51 -2.68 4.92 -21.65
CA ASN A 51 -1.27 4.98 -21.25
C ASN A 51 -1.07 5.18 -19.74
N VAL A 52 -2.13 5.03 -18.94
CA VAL A 52 -2.08 5.15 -17.47
C VAL A 52 -2.26 3.76 -16.87
N ILE A 53 -1.36 3.38 -15.95
CA ILE A 53 -1.42 2.10 -15.24
C ILE A 53 -1.34 2.35 -13.73
N LEU A 54 -2.15 1.61 -12.97
CA LEU A 54 -2.15 1.66 -11.51
C LEU A 54 -1.01 0.82 -10.92
N ALA A 55 -0.48 1.28 -9.78
CA ALA A 55 0.52 0.56 -8.99
C ALA A 55 0.44 0.95 -7.50
N GLY A 56 0.98 0.09 -6.63
CA GLY A 56 1.22 0.38 -5.22
C GLY A 56 0.19 -0.18 -4.23
N CYS A 57 0.38 0.20 -2.96
CA CYS A 57 -0.30 -0.38 -1.80
C CYS A 57 -1.80 -0.10 -1.71
N SER A 58 -2.32 0.83 -2.52
CA SER A 58 -3.76 1.06 -2.59
C SER A 58 -4.48 -0.03 -3.38
N TYR A 59 -3.78 -0.84 -4.17
CA TYR A 59 -4.40 -1.73 -5.15
C TYR A 59 -3.96 -3.19 -5.00
N TYR A 60 -2.65 -3.47 -4.87
CA TYR A 60 -2.10 -4.81 -5.12
C TYR A 60 -1.35 -5.44 -3.93
N GLY A 61 -1.60 -4.99 -2.71
CA GLY A 61 -0.98 -5.51 -1.49
C GLY A 61 -0.31 -4.41 -0.66
N VAL A 62 -0.52 -4.44 0.65
CA VAL A 62 0.01 -3.41 1.57
C VAL A 62 1.46 -3.66 1.98
N GLY A 63 1.98 -4.86 1.75
CA GLY A 63 3.35 -5.21 2.08
C GLY A 63 4.36 -4.48 1.19
N ILE A 64 5.53 -4.17 1.76
CA ILE A 64 6.66 -3.65 0.98
C ILE A 64 7.02 -4.58 -0.19
N PRO A 65 7.11 -5.92 0.00
CA PRO A 65 7.40 -6.83 -1.12
C PRO A 65 6.33 -6.80 -2.21
N ASP A 66 5.05 -6.68 -1.83
CA ASP A 66 3.93 -6.59 -2.78
C ASP A 66 4.05 -5.34 -3.65
N CYS A 67 4.38 -4.20 -3.03
CA CYS A 67 4.58 -2.93 -3.73
C CYS A 67 5.76 -3.01 -4.70
N ILE A 68 6.88 -3.62 -4.30
CA ILE A 68 8.06 -3.80 -5.14
C ILE A 68 7.71 -4.69 -6.34
N ALA A 69 7.16 -5.88 -6.09
CA ALA A 69 6.80 -6.83 -7.14
C ALA A 69 5.77 -6.24 -8.12
N ASN A 70 4.79 -5.50 -7.60
CA ASN A 70 3.82 -4.78 -8.41
C ASN A 70 4.47 -3.68 -9.26
N GLY A 71 5.39 -2.90 -8.69
CA GLY A 71 6.12 -1.86 -9.39
C GLY A 71 6.95 -2.43 -10.55
N GLU A 72 7.70 -3.51 -10.31
CA GLU A 72 8.51 -4.19 -11.32
C GLU A 72 7.63 -4.73 -12.47
N LYS A 73 6.52 -5.40 -12.13
CA LYS A 73 5.56 -5.91 -13.13
C LYS A 73 4.95 -4.77 -13.95
N THR A 74 4.64 -3.65 -13.31
CA THR A 74 4.04 -2.49 -13.98
C THR A 74 5.04 -1.82 -14.92
N ALA A 75 6.28 -1.62 -14.49
CA ALA A 75 7.35 -1.10 -15.34
C ALA A 75 7.59 -1.98 -16.57
N LYS A 76 7.59 -3.31 -16.41
CA LYS A 76 7.70 -4.24 -17.53
C LYS A 76 6.56 -4.10 -18.53
N ARG A 77 5.31 -3.99 -18.06
CA ARG A 77 4.13 -3.78 -18.93
C ARG A 77 4.22 -2.47 -19.72
N ILE A 78 4.67 -1.39 -19.08
CA ILE A 78 4.87 -0.09 -19.75
C ILE A 78 5.91 -0.23 -20.87
N LEU A 79 7.03 -0.89 -20.58
CA LEU A 79 8.09 -1.09 -21.58
C LEU A 79 7.58 -1.89 -22.80
N GLU A 80 6.80 -2.95 -22.56
CA GLU A 80 6.18 -3.73 -23.64
C GLU A 80 5.22 -2.87 -24.50
N GLN A 81 4.41 -2.00 -23.89
CA GLN A 81 3.50 -1.11 -24.61
C GLN A 81 4.23 -0.08 -25.47
N VAL A 82 5.32 0.50 -24.95
CA VAL A 82 6.11 1.53 -25.65
C VAL A 82 6.91 0.95 -26.81
N ILE A 83 7.43 -0.28 -26.68
CA ILE A 83 8.20 -0.92 -27.76
C ILE A 83 7.29 -1.42 -28.90
N THR A 84 6.03 -1.72 -28.60
CA THR A 84 5.07 -2.26 -29.59
C THR A 84 4.35 -1.16 -30.39
N HIS A 85 4.49 0.11 -29.99
CA HIS A 85 4.04 1.29 -30.74
C HIS A 85 5.21 1.93 -31.50
#